data_AF-A0A522W0W3-F1
#
_entry.id   AF-A0A522W0W3-F1
#
_cell.length_a   1.000
_cell.length_b   1.000
_cell.length_c   1.000
_cell.angle_alpha   90.00
_cell.angle_beta   90.00
_cell.angle_gamma   90.00
#
_symmetry.space_group_name_H-M   'P 1'
#
loop_
_entity.id
_entity.type
_entity.pdbx_description
1 polymer ?
#
loop_
_entity_poly.entity_id
_entity_poly.type
_entity_poly.pdbx_seq_one_letter_code
_entity_poly.pdbx_strand_id
1 'polypeptide(L)'
;MAQLAQLKGEFERAEEMLTKTLYLDPSHVAAYLELAALCERADNLPRARTFRQAARDVLYKLPGGTVIETYETTAAEMAQWLDR
;
A
#
# COMPACT_ATOMS: atom_id res chain seq x y z
N MET A 1 5.72 0.27 -28.43
CA MET A 1 4.67 1.25 -28.07
C MET A 1 3.50 0.58 -27.34
N ALA A 2 2.91 -0.51 -27.87
CA ALA A 2 1.76 -1.19 -27.24
C ALA A 2 2.00 -1.69 -25.80
N GLN A 3 3.13 -2.34 -25.52
CA GLN A 3 3.44 -2.85 -24.17
C GLN A 3 3.58 -1.76 -23.10
N LEU A 4 4.16 -0.61 -23.44
CA LEU A 4 4.28 0.53 -22.51
C LEU A 4 2.90 1.12 -22.19
N ALA A 5 2.03 1.22 -23.20
CA ALA A 5 0.66 1.71 -23.02
C ALA A 5 -0.20 0.73 -22.20
N GLN A 6 -0.01 -0.58 -22.37
CA GLN A 6 -0.69 -1.60 -21.55
C GLN A 6 -0.25 -1.54 -20.09
N LEU A 7 1.06 -1.43 -19.82
CA LEU A 7 1.58 -1.31 -18.46
C LEU A 7 1.08 -0.05 -17.75
N LYS A 8 0.94 1.06 -18.48
CA LYS A 8 0.30 2.26 -17.96
C LYS A 8 -1.17 2.00 -17.64
N GLY A 9 -1.95 1.51 -18.60
CA GLY A 9 -3.38 1.22 -18.38
C GLY A 9 -3.66 0.26 -17.22
N GLU A 10 -2.78 -0.72 -16.99
CA GLU A 10 -2.85 -1.62 -15.84
C GLU A 10 -2.49 -0.91 -14.52
N PHE A 11 -1.50 -0.02 -14.54
CA PHE A 11 -1.13 0.81 -13.41
C PHE A 11 -2.29 1.72 -12.97
N GLU A 12 -2.89 2.46 -13.90
CA GLU A 12 -3.98 3.40 -13.58
C GLU A 12 -5.20 2.67 -13.02
N ARG A 13 -5.53 1.49 -13.56
CA ARG A 13 -6.60 0.65 -13.04
C ARG A 13 -6.30 0.12 -11.64
N ALA A 14 -5.07 -0.30 -11.38
CA ALA A 14 -4.65 -0.78 -10.07
C ALA A 14 -4.71 0.36 -9.03
N GLU A 15 -4.22 1.55 -9.39
CA GLU A 15 -4.30 2.74 -8.55
C GLU A 15 -5.76 3.11 -8.20
N GLU A 16 -6.67 3.07 -9.18
CA GLU A 16 -8.09 3.35 -8.97
C GLU A 16 -8.74 2.34 -8.02
N MET A 17 -8.48 1.04 -8.22
CA MET A 17 -9.03 -0.02 -7.36
C MET A 17 -8.54 0.13 -5.91
N LEU A 18 -7.24 0.33 -5.72
CA LEU A 18 -6.65 0.49 -4.39
C LEU A 18 -7.14 1.76 -3.70
N THR A 19 -7.32 2.85 -4.44
CA THR A 19 -7.88 4.09 -3.90
C THR A 19 -9.33 3.89 -3.44
N LYS A 20 -10.13 3.13 -4.18
CA LYS A 20 -11.49 2.75 -3.75
C LYS A 20 -11.47 1.88 -2.50
N THR A 21 -10.52 0.94 -2.41
CA THR A 21 -10.35 0.13 -1.20
C THR A 21 -10.03 1.02 0.01
N LEU A 22 -9.13 1.99 -0.14
CA LEU A 22 -8.80 2.95 0.92
C LEU A 22 -9.96 3.90 1.27
N TYR A 23 -10.87 4.17 0.33
CA TYR A 23 -12.08 4.93 0.61
C TYR A 23 -13.07 4.14 1.48
N LEU A 24 -13.16 2.83 1.27
CA LEU A 24 -14.02 1.93 2.06
C LEU A 24 -13.39 1.59 3.41
N ASP A 25 -12.08 1.35 3.43
CA ASP A 25 -11.29 1.06 4.62
C ASP A 25 -9.99 1.86 4.62
N PRO A 26 -9.98 3.04 5.26
CA PRO A 26 -8.78 3.87 5.39
C PRO A 26 -7.68 3.22 6.24
N SER A 27 -7.98 2.13 6.95
CA SER A 27 -7.00 1.37 7.73
C SER A 27 -6.40 0.19 6.98
N HIS A 28 -6.72 0.06 5.68
CA HIS A 28 -6.26 -1.07 4.88
C HIS A 28 -4.78 -0.95 4.48
N VAL A 29 -3.91 -1.46 5.34
CA VAL A 29 -2.44 -1.40 5.21
C VAL A 29 -1.95 -1.98 3.89
N ALA A 30 -2.56 -3.09 3.44
CA ALA A 30 -2.18 -3.74 2.18
C ALA A 30 -2.35 -2.80 0.97
N ALA A 31 -3.44 -2.04 0.91
CA ALA A 31 -3.65 -1.13 -0.22
C ALA A 31 -2.62 0.01 -0.29
N TYR A 32 -2.15 0.51 0.86
CA TYR A 32 -1.05 1.47 0.89
C TYR A 32 0.26 0.87 0.38
N LEU A 33 0.58 -0.37 0.77
CA LEU A 33 1.80 -1.05 0.30
C LEU A 33 1.75 -1.36 -1.20
N GLU A 34 0.60 -1.78 -1.71
CA GLU A 34 0.39 -2.01 -3.14
C GLU A 34 0.53 -0.71 -3.95
N LEU A 35 -0.05 0.40 -3.47
CA LEU A 35 0.15 1.72 -4.10
C LEU A 35 1.62 2.15 -4.09
N ALA A 36 2.36 1.84 -3.03
CA ALA A 36 3.79 2.09 -2.97
C ALA A 36 4.55 1.27 -4.01
N ALA A 37 4.30 -0.04 -4.08
CA ALA A 37 4.94 -0.95 -5.03
C ALA A 37 4.65 -0.58 -6.48
N LEU A 38 3.40 -0.19 -6.77
CA LEU A 38 3.05 0.41 -8.06
C LEU A 38 3.94 1.62 -8.32
N CYS A 39 3.93 2.63 -7.45
CA CYS A 39 4.71 3.85 -7.65
C CYS A 39 6.21 3.57 -7.91
N GLU A 40 6.81 2.58 -7.25
CA GLU A 40 8.19 2.16 -7.52
C GLU A 40 8.38 1.60 -8.94
N ARG A 41 7.44 0.76 -9.41
CA ARG A 41 7.46 0.24 -10.79
C ARG A 41 7.31 1.35 -11.83
N ALA A 42 6.67 2.47 -11.46
CA ALA A 42 6.55 3.67 -12.28
C ALA A 42 7.71 4.66 -12.07
N ASP A 43 8.78 4.27 -11.37
CA ASP A 43 9.95 5.10 -11.04
C ASP A 43 9.60 6.37 -10.24
N ASN A 44 8.42 6.38 -9.60
CA ASN A 44 7.95 7.47 -8.76
C ASN A 44 8.24 7.19 -7.28
N LEU A 45 9.53 7.16 -6.96
CA LEU A 45 10.03 6.91 -5.60
C LEU A 45 9.47 7.90 -4.55
N PRO A 46 9.27 9.20 -4.83
CA PRO A 46 8.66 10.12 -3.87
C PRO A 46 7.26 9.67 -3.44
N ARG A 47 6.37 9.34 -4.40
CA ARG A 47 5.02 8.86 -4.07
C ARG A 47 5.05 7.51 -3.37
N ALA A 48 5.94 6.60 -3.78
CA ALA A 48 6.10 5.31 -3.13
C ALA A 48 6.44 5.45 -1.63
N ARG A 49 7.35 6.37 -1.29
CA ARG A 49 7.71 6.68 0.10
C ARG A 49 6.53 7.23 0.89
N THR A 50 5.76 8.13 0.31
CA THR A 50 4.54 8.66 0.95
C THR A 50 3.56 7.55 1.29
N PHE A 51 3.31 6.62 0.37
CA PHE A 51 2.40 5.51 0.62
C PHE A 51 2.93 4.52 1.66
N ARG A 52 4.23 4.21 1.67
CA ARG A 52 4.84 3.42 2.74
C ARG A 52 4.72 4.09 4.10
N GLN A 53 4.93 5.41 4.15
CA GLN A 53 4.77 6.16 5.39
C GLN A 53 3.32 6.15 5.87
N ALA A 54 2.35 6.30 4.97
CA ALA A 54 0.94 6.17 5.31
C ALA A 54 0.59 4.78 5.85
N ALA A 55 1.11 3.70 5.24
CA ALA A 55 0.94 2.33 5.73
C ALA A 55 1.45 2.18 7.17
N ARG A 56 2.63 2.73 7.44
CA ARG A 56 3.26 2.76 8.76
C ARG A 56 2.42 3.55 9.76
N ASP A 57 1.97 4.74 9.39
CA ASP A 57 1.14 5.60 10.26
C ASP A 57 -0.18 4.93 10.63
N VAL A 58 -0.80 4.20 9.70
CA VAL A 58 -2.00 3.41 9.95
C VAL A 58 -1.71 2.30 10.97
N LEU A 59 -0.62 1.54 10.78
CA LEU A 59 -0.23 0.47 11.71
C LEU A 59 0.00 0.99 13.13
N TYR A 60 0.64 2.16 13.30
CA TYR A 60 0.83 2.76 14.62
C TYR A 60 -0.45 3.31 15.26
N LYS A 61 -1.47 3.63 14.45
CA LYS A 61 -2.78 4.05 14.96
C LYS A 61 -3.64 2.86 15.38
N LEU A 62 -3.41 1.70 14.78
CA LEU A 62 -4.13 0.48 15.14
C LEU A 62 -3.62 -0.06 16.49
N PRO A 63 -4.50 -0.64 17.32
CA PRO A 63 -4.07 -1.42 18.47
C PRO A 63 -3.09 -2.50 18.03
N GLY A 64 -2.00 -2.69 18.78
CA GLY A 64 -0.95 -3.63 18.38
C GLY A 64 -1.42 -5.07 18.19
N GLY A 65 -2.51 -5.49 18.85
CA GLY A 65 -3.13 -6.81 18.70
C GLY A 65 -4.13 -6.94 17.55
N THR A 66 -4.36 -5.88 16.76
CA THR A 66 -5.23 -5.96 15.59
C THR A 66 -4.62 -6.88 14.55
N VAL A 67 -5.35 -7.92 14.17
CA VAL A 67 -4.94 -8.86 13.14
C VAL A 67 -5.14 -8.22 11.77
N ILE A 68 -4.06 -8.14 10.99
CA ILE A 68 -4.10 -7.77 9.59
C ILE A 68 -4.28 -9.05 8.78
N GLU A 69 -5.53 -9.40 8.48
CA GLU A 69 -5.91 -10.67 7.84
C GLU A 69 -5.13 -10.95 6.55
N THR A 70 -4.82 -9.91 5.76
CA THR A 70 -4.09 -10.04 4.49
C THR A 70 -2.69 -10.62 4.65
N TYR A 71 -2.06 -10.43 5.80
CA TYR A 71 -0.68 -10.85 6.08
C TYR A 71 -0.58 -11.85 7.24
N GLU A 72 -1.72 -12.31 7.76
CA GLU A 72 -1.82 -13.26 8.88
C GLU A 72 -0.94 -12.87 10.09
N THR A 73 -0.80 -11.58 10.34
CA THR A 73 0.09 -10.99 11.35
C THR A 73 -0.61 -9.89 12.13
N THR A 74 -0.04 -9.46 13.25
CA THR A 74 -0.58 -8.33 14.01
C THR A 74 -0.04 -6.99 13.53
N ALA A 75 -0.78 -5.90 13.79
CA ALA A 75 -0.36 -4.55 13.44
C ALA A 75 1.01 -4.19 14.06
N ALA A 76 1.29 -4.67 15.28
CA ALA A 76 2.59 -4.46 15.94
C ALA A 76 3.74 -5.22 15.25
N GLU A 77 3.53 -6.49 14.90
CA GLU A 77 4.54 -7.30 14.20
C GLU A 77 4.80 -6.77 12.79
N MET A 78 3.75 -6.38 12.08
CA MET A 78 3.86 -5.79 10.75
C MET A 78 4.61 -4.45 10.77
N ALA A 79 4.38 -3.61 11.78
CA ALA A 79 5.11 -2.36 11.96
C ALA A 79 6.62 -2.62 12.13
N GLN A 80 7.01 -3.65 12.89
CA GLN A 80 8.42 -4.02 13.07
C GLN A 80 9.08 -4.50 11.76
N TRP A 81 8.33 -5.17 10.87
CA TRP A 81 8.86 -5.59 9.57
C TRP A 81 9.13 -4.42 8.63
N LEU A 82 8.27 -3.40 8.64
CA LEU A 82 8.43 -2.20 7.81
C LEU A 82 9.52 -1.24 8.32
N ASP A 83 10.02 -1.46 9.53
CA ASP A 83 11.06 -0.66 10.18
C ASP A 83 12.48 -1.17 9.92
N ARG A 84 12.60 -2.37 9.35
CA ARG A 84 13.85 -3.10 9.20
C ARG A 84 14.45 -2.92 7.81
#